data_AF-A0A536QDX7-F1
#
_entry.id   AF-A0A536QDX7-F1
#
_cell.length_a   1.000
_cell.length_b   1.000
_cell.length_c   1.000
_cell.angle_alpha   90.00
_cell.angle_beta   90.00
_cell.angle_gamma   90.00
#
_symmetry.space_group_name_H-M   'P 1'
#
loop_
_entity.id
_entity.type
_entity.pdbx_description
1 polymer ?
#
loop_
_entity_poly.entity_id
_entity_poly.type
_entity_poly.pdbx_seq_one_letter_code
_entity_poly.pdbx_strand_id
1 'polypeptide(L)'
;MNGPKQHRPGTDCALCTAHSKAAQRHTAHPRARTQLYLPWIVLFALSVALVPFSAGAERWVALGLVFGIGAGAAVSWFSHQTNRHIAATTLASVTDELKNEADQRVTMVIRQFEWAVNDVANLRDALKRAQDARVVSEASETRIRRRLHRLERQLYEARVRIGEFSAGLGTDSPGVDEEPAVLPTSDELVVPLTWRVFEENMLTWLRFESAGIVPSQVRIMNEHGTVITISARALDTLEDGAQVTLVLRAPDDVVATLESRQAGRFTFEALVDDTWCKVQLKAARSGTKDKRGRVWKPEDDRRPQSLIA
;
A
#
# COMPACT_ATOMS: atom_id res chain seq x y z
N MET A 1 -33.00 -15.26 -1.83
CA MET A 1 -33.08 -13.98 -2.57
C MET A 1 -33.45 -12.89 -1.58
N ASN A 2 -32.47 -12.18 -1.03
CA ASN A 2 -32.69 -11.07 -0.10
C ASN A 2 -32.44 -9.76 -0.87
N GLY A 3 -33.51 -9.11 -1.30
CA GLY A 3 -33.43 -7.84 -2.02
C GLY A 3 -32.90 -6.70 -1.14
N PRO A 4 -32.28 -5.67 -1.74
CA PRO A 4 -31.79 -4.51 -1.01
C PRO A 4 -32.96 -3.73 -0.42
N LYS A 5 -33.00 -3.60 0.91
CA LYS A 5 -33.96 -2.74 1.61
C LYS A 5 -33.67 -1.29 1.22
N GLN A 6 -34.57 -0.68 0.44
CA GLN A 6 -34.57 0.75 0.19
C GLN A 6 -34.93 1.48 1.49
N HIS A 7 -33.95 2.17 2.08
CA HIS A 7 -34.18 3.07 3.20
C HIS A 7 -34.79 4.38 2.68
N ARG A 8 -35.97 4.75 3.18
CA ARG A 8 -36.57 6.07 2.94
C ARG A 8 -35.70 7.15 3.60
N PRO A 9 -35.28 8.19 2.87
CA PRO A 9 -34.51 9.29 3.45
C PRO A 9 -35.44 10.14 4.32
N GLY A 10 -35.30 10.03 5.65
CA GLY A 10 -35.91 11.01 6.57
C GLY A 10 -36.38 10.48 7.92
N THR A 11 -36.72 9.19 8.05
CA THR A 11 -37.35 8.69 9.29
C THR A 11 -36.46 7.78 10.16
N ASP A 12 -35.44 7.14 9.59
CA ASP A 12 -34.68 6.10 10.31
C ASP A 12 -33.24 6.51 10.63
N CYS A 13 -32.87 7.78 10.43
CA CYS A 13 -31.56 8.26 10.79
C CYS A 13 -31.49 8.54 12.30
N ALA A 14 -30.84 7.64 13.04
CA ALA A 14 -30.58 7.80 14.47
C ALA A 14 -29.94 9.16 14.80
N LEU A 15 -29.08 9.68 13.91
CA LEU A 15 -28.50 11.02 14.05
C LEU A 15 -29.55 12.14 13.93
N CYS A 16 -30.50 12.06 12.98
CA CYS A 16 -31.54 13.08 12.83
C CYS A 16 -32.49 13.11 14.03
N THR A 17 -32.87 11.95 14.57
CA THR A 17 -33.71 11.87 15.77
C THR A 17 -32.97 12.38 17.01
N ALA A 18 -31.67 12.08 17.15
CA ALA A 18 -30.82 12.62 18.21
C ALA A 18 -30.69 14.15 18.13
N HIS A 19 -30.47 14.70 16.93
CA HIS A 19 -30.42 16.15 16.71
C HIS A 19 -31.76 16.83 17.02
N SER A 20 -32.90 16.23 16.66
CA SER A 20 -34.23 16.80 16.97
C SER A 20 -34.53 16.83 18.48
N LYS A 21 -34.15 15.78 19.21
CA LYS A 21 -34.29 15.72 20.68
C LYS A 21 -33.33 16.67 21.39
N ALA A 22 -32.11 16.84 20.87
CA ALA A 22 -31.16 17.83 21.38
C ALA A 22 -31.70 19.25 21.15
N ALA A 23 -32.20 19.56 19.95
CA ALA A 23 -32.80 20.85 19.64
C ALA A 23 -34.00 21.18 20.55
N GLN A 24 -34.88 20.21 20.83
CA GLN A 24 -35.99 20.42 21.77
C GLN A 24 -35.54 20.80 23.19
N ARG A 25 -34.44 20.22 23.70
CA ARG A 25 -33.89 20.58 25.02
C ARG A 25 -33.38 22.02 25.09
N HIS A 26 -32.85 22.56 23.98
CA HIS A 26 -32.39 23.95 23.92
C HIS A 26 -33.54 24.96 23.81
N THR A 27 -34.71 24.56 23.33
CA THR A 27 -35.90 25.43 23.23
C THR A 27 -36.75 25.50 24.50
N ALA A 28 -36.55 24.61 25.48
CA ALA A 28 -37.27 24.63 26.76
C ALA A 28 -36.90 25.89 27.56
N HIS A 29 -37.79 26.87 27.48
CA HIS A 29 -37.61 28.27 27.86
C HIS A 29 -37.19 28.52 29.33
N PRO A 30 -36.52 29.66 29.60
CA PRO A 30 -36.11 30.14 30.93
C PRO A 30 -37.27 30.54 31.88
N ARG A 31 -38.53 30.28 31.50
CA ARG A 31 -39.74 30.72 32.22
C ARG A 31 -39.88 30.13 33.64
N ALA A 32 -39.25 29.00 33.93
CA ALA A 32 -39.32 28.39 35.26
C ALA A 32 -38.46 29.11 36.32
N ARG A 33 -37.46 29.92 35.94
CA ARG A 33 -36.50 30.49 36.90
C ARG A 33 -36.94 31.81 37.55
N THR A 34 -37.82 32.59 36.91
CA THR A 34 -38.38 33.82 37.50
C THR A 34 -39.46 33.55 38.55
N GLN A 35 -40.06 32.35 38.57
CA GLN A 35 -41.06 31.95 39.57
C GLN A 35 -40.46 31.63 40.95
N LEU A 36 -39.13 31.47 41.09
CA LEU A 36 -38.51 31.16 42.37
C LEU A 36 -38.38 32.36 43.34
N TYR A 37 -38.39 33.60 42.84
CA TYR A 37 -38.23 34.81 43.68
C TYR A 37 -39.55 35.40 44.18
N LEU A 38 -40.64 35.05 43.51
CA LEU A 38 -42.02 35.46 43.85
C LEU A 38 -42.39 35.19 45.33
N PRO A 39 -42.12 34.00 45.92
CA PRO A 39 -42.46 33.77 47.33
C PRO A 39 -41.65 34.63 48.29
N TRP A 40 -40.37 34.90 48.00
CA TRP A 40 -39.53 35.76 48.84
C TRP A 40 -39.99 37.22 48.82
N ILE A 41 -40.39 37.73 47.65
CA ILE A 41 -40.94 39.10 47.51
C ILE A 41 -42.26 39.22 48.28
N VAL A 42 -43.14 38.22 48.19
CA VAL A 42 -44.42 38.19 48.91
C VAL A 42 -44.22 38.15 50.42
N LEU A 43 -43.31 37.31 50.92
CA LEU A 43 -42.99 37.22 52.35
C LEU A 43 -42.34 38.50 52.90
N PHE A 44 -41.48 39.14 52.11
CA PHE A 44 -40.89 40.43 52.46
C PHE A 44 -41.95 41.55 52.51
N ALA A 45 -42.83 41.63 51.52
CA ALA A 45 -43.91 42.62 51.51
C ALA A 45 -44.88 42.44 52.68
N LEU A 46 -45.23 41.18 53.01
CA LEU A 46 -46.13 40.85 54.10
C LEU A 46 -45.51 41.16 55.47
N SER A 47 -44.21 40.89 55.65
CA SER A 47 -43.49 41.23 56.89
C SER A 47 -43.32 42.74 57.10
N VAL A 48 -43.05 43.51 56.04
CA VAL A 48 -42.97 44.99 56.11
C VAL A 48 -44.34 45.61 56.44
N ALA A 49 -45.44 45.07 55.91
CA ALA A 49 -46.79 45.57 56.17
C ALA A 49 -47.26 45.37 57.63
N LEU A 50 -46.68 44.40 58.35
CA LEU A 50 -47.01 44.11 59.76
C LEU A 50 -46.28 45.02 60.76
N VAL A 51 -45.17 45.65 60.37
CA VAL A 51 -44.36 46.54 61.22
C VAL A 51 -45.17 47.70 61.85
N PRO A 52 -45.99 48.49 61.11
CA PRO A 52 -46.71 49.63 61.68
C PRO A 52 -47.78 49.27 62.71
N PHE A 53 -48.27 48.02 62.72
CA PHE A 53 -49.34 47.56 63.64
C PHE A 53 -48.83 47.07 65.01
N SER A 54 -47.52 46.86 65.16
CA SER A 54 -46.93 46.50 66.45
C SER A 54 -46.61 47.78 67.24
N ALA A 55 -46.84 47.84 68.54
CA ALA A 55 -46.62 49.05 69.38
C ALA A 55 -45.68 48.84 70.58
N GLY A 56 -45.06 47.66 70.72
CA GLY A 56 -44.19 47.30 71.85
C GLY A 56 -42.93 46.52 71.45
N ALA A 57 -42.41 45.68 72.36
CA ALA A 57 -41.19 44.88 72.15
C ALA A 57 -41.23 43.97 70.90
N GLU A 58 -42.44 43.61 70.44
CA GLU A 58 -42.72 42.86 69.21
C GLU A 58 -42.20 43.53 67.93
N ARG A 59 -42.00 44.87 67.95
CA ARG A 59 -41.38 45.62 66.85
C ARG A 59 -39.98 45.12 66.52
N TRP A 60 -39.19 44.80 67.54
CA TRP A 60 -37.82 44.32 67.35
C TRP A 60 -37.78 42.93 66.72
N VAL A 61 -38.75 42.07 67.06
CA VAL A 61 -38.91 40.74 66.44
C VAL A 61 -39.35 40.89 64.98
N ALA A 62 -40.30 41.77 64.69
CA ALA A 62 -40.75 42.04 63.32
C ALA A 62 -39.62 42.60 62.43
N LEU A 63 -38.81 43.53 62.97
CA LEU A 63 -37.64 44.07 62.27
C LEU A 63 -36.57 43.00 62.01
N GLY A 64 -36.33 42.10 62.96
CA GLY A 64 -35.42 40.96 62.78
C GLY A 64 -35.88 40.00 61.69
N LEU A 65 -37.19 39.74 61.59
CA LEU A 65 -37.78 38.88 60.57
C LEU A 65 -37.67 39.50 59.17
N VAL A 66 -37.95 40.81 59.02
CA VAL A 66 -37.75 41.53 57.76
C VAL A 66 -36.29 41.50 57.33
N PHE A 67 -35.35 41.72 58.26
CA PHE A 67 -33.92 41.66 57.96
C PHE A 67 -33.47 40.26 57.53
N GLY A 68 -33.94 39.21 58.21
CA GLY A 68 -33.64 37.81 57.85
C GLY A 68 -34.17 37.42 56.47
N ILE A 69 -35.40 37.81 56.12
CA ILE A 69 -35.98 37.57 54.79
C ILE A 69 -35.21 38.37 53.72
N GLY A 70 -34.88 39.63 54.00
CA GLY A 70 -34.09 40.47 53.09
C GLY A 70 -32.70 39.89 52.82
N ALA A 71 -32.01 39.40 53.86
CA ALA A 71 -30.73 38.72 53.73
C ALA A 71 -30.85 37.43 52.91
N GLY A 72 -31.88 36.61 53.15
CA GLY A 72 -32.15 35.40 52.37
C GLY A 72 -32.42 35.70 50.88
N ALA A 73 -33.21 36.73 50.59
CA ALA A 73 -33.48 37.19 49.24
C ALA A 73 -32.19 37.68 48.55
N ALA A 74 -31.37 38.47 49.24
CA ALA A 74 -30.10 38.96 48.71
C ALA A 74 -29.11 37.82 48.40
N VAL A 75 -28.99 36.82 49.29
CA VAL A 75 -28.15 35.64 49.07
C VAL A 75 -28.66 34.82 47.88
N SER A 76 -29.98 34.62 47.77
CA SER A 76 -30.57 33.89 46.63
C SER A 76 -30.33 34.61 45.30
N TRP A 77 -30.46 35.95 45.28
CA TRP A 77 -30.21 36.77 44.11
C TRP A 77 -28.73 36.71 43.71
N PHE A 78 -27.83 36.88 44.68
CA PHE A 78 -26.39 36.85 44.42
C PHE A 78 -25.93 35.47 43.95
N SER A 79 -26.43 34.39 44.56
CA SER A 79 -26.18 33.01 44.12
C SER A 79 -26.68 32.77 42.70
N HIS A 80 -27.83 33.31 42.33
CA HIS A 80 -28.36 33.18 40.98
C HIS A 80 -27.60 33.97 39.94
N GLN A 81 -27.18 35.18 40.29
CA GLN A 81 -26.38 36.02 39.41
C GLN A 81 -25.01 35.37 39.14
N THR A 82 -24.35 34.86 40.18
CA THR A 82 -23.08 34.13 40.03
C THR A 82 -23.26 32.84 39.23
N ASN A 83 -24.31 32.06 39.49
CA ASN A 83 -24.61 30.85 38.73
C ASN A 83 -24.93 31.15 37.25
N ARG A 84 -25.57 32.28 36.94
CA ARG A 84 -25.76 32.72 35.55
C ARG A 84 -24.46 33.08 34.86
N HIS A 85 -23.55 33.77 35.54
CA HIS A 85 -22.23 34.08 34.98
C HIS A 85 -21.42 32.81 34.73
N ILE A 86 -21.39 31.86 35.67
CA ILE A 86 -20.71 30.57 35.50
C ILE A 86 -21.36 29.74 34.38
N ALA A 87 -22.69 29.72 34.30
CA ALA A 87 -23.39 29.04 33.21
C ALA A 87 -23.08 29.69 31.84
N ALA A 88 -22.99 31.02 31.77
CA ALA A 88 -22.66 31.72 30.53
C ALA A 88 -21.20 31.44 30.09
N THR A 89 -20.24 31.44 31.00
CA THR A 89 -18.84 31.17 30.68
C THR A 89 -18.60 29.71 30.30
N THR A 90 -19.24 28.77 30.99
CA THR A 90 -19.17 27.33 30.64
C THR A 90 -19.86 27.03 29.31
N LEU A 91 -20.99 27.67 29.01
CA LEU A 91 -21.60 27.54 27.69
C LEU A 91 -20.70 28.11 26.60
N ALA A 92 -20.10 29.29 26.81
CA ALA A 92 -19.15 29.88 25.86
C ALA A 92 -17.95 28.97 25.60
N SER A 93 -17.35 28.40 26.66
CA SER A 93 -16.20 27.50 26.50
C SER A 93 -16.58 26.20 25.77
N VAL A 94 -17.75 25.62 26.07
CA VAL A 94 -18.24 24.42 25.37
C VAL A 94 -18.55 24.73 23.90
N THR A 95 -19.10 25.90 23.59
CA THR A 95 -19.35 26.29 22.19
C THR A 95 -18.06 26.50 21.42
N ASP A 96 -17.02 27.07 22.04
CA ASP A 96 -15.71 27.23 21.41
C ASP A 96 -15.01 25.89 21.19
N GLU A 97 -15.11 24.97 22.14
CA GLU A 97 -14.59 23.61 22.00
C GLU A 97 -15.27 22.85 20.85
N LEU A 98 -16.61 22.88 20.79
CA LEU A 98 -17.38 22.27 19.69
C LEU A 98 -17.05 22.89 18.33
N LYS A 99 -16.82 24.20 18.29
CA LYS A 99 -16.42 24.90 17.07
C LYS A 99 -15.03 24.47 16.63
N ASN A 100 -14.07 24.39 17.56
CA ASN A 100 -12.72 23.92 17.27
C ASN A 100 -12.73 22.46 16.79
N GLU A 101 -13.55 21.59 17.39
CA GLU A 101 -13.70 20.22 16.93
C GLU A 101 -14.32 20.17 15.52
N ALA A 102 -15.31 21.00 15.23
CA ALA A 102 -15.91 21.11 13.90
C ALA A 102 -14.86 21.58 12.86
N ASP A 103 -14.09 22.62 13.17
CA ASP A 103 -13.01 23.13 12.31
C ASP A 103 -11.92 22.06 12.10
N GLN A 104 -11.59 21.29 13.14
CA GLN A 104 -10.64 20.17 13.05
C GLN A 104 -11.17 19.05 12.15
N ARG A 105 -12.46 18.71 12.23
CA ARG A 105 -13.09 17.72 11.34
C ARG A 105 -13.10 18.21 9.89
N VAL A 106 -13.40 19.49 9.66
CA VAL A 106 -13.39 20.09 8.31
C VAL A 106 -11.98 20.09 7.71
N THR A 107 -10.95 20.49 8.47
CA THR A 107 -9.57 20.48 7.98
C THR A 107 -9.08 19.06 7.66
N MET A 108 -9.46 18.07 8.47
CA MET A 108 -9.16 16.67 8.20
C MET A 108 -9.83 16.19 6.89
N VAL A 109 -11.09 16.54 6.67
CA VAL A 109 -11.83 16.21 5.44
C VAL A 109 -11.21 16.89 4.21
N ILE A 110 -10.83 18.17 4.31
CA ILE A 110 -10.14 18.88 3.21
C ILE A 110 -8.86 18.13 2.81
N ARG A 111 -8.07 17.70 3.81
CA ARG A 111 -6.85 16.94 3.56
C ARG A 111 -7.13 15.57 2.93
N GLN A 112 -8.22 14.90 3.30
CA GLN A 112 -8.64 13.66 2.65
C GLN A 112 -9.01 13.89 1.18
N PHE A 113 -9.73 14.97 0.87
CA PHE A 113 -10.04 15.32 -0.52
C PHE A 113 -8.80 15.66 -1.32
N GLU A 114 -7.83 16.36 -0.75
CA GLU A 114 -6.56 16.66 -1.40
C GLU A 114 -5.80 15.38 -1.78
N TRP A 115 -5.70 14.42 -0.85
CA TRP A 115 -5.10 13.11 -1.12
C TRP A 115 -5.85 12.34 -2.20
N ALA A 116 -7.19 12.33 -2.16
CA ALA A 116 -8.02 11.64 -3.13
C ALA A 116 -7.86 12.24 -4.54
N VAL A 117 -7.81 13.57 -4.65
CA VAL A 117 -7.59 14.26 -5.94
C VAL A 117 -6.19 13.96 -6.48
N ASN A 118 -5.17 13.99 -5.62
CA ASN A 118 -3.81 13.65 -6.03
C ASN A 118 -3.70 12.19 -6.47
N ASP A 119 -4.40 11.27 -5.79
CA ASP A 119 -4.44 9.86 -6.16
C ASP A 119 -5.12 9.62 -7.52
N VAL A 120 -6.26 10.28 -7.77
CA VAL A 120 -6.94 10.23 -9.08
C VAL A 120 -6.06 10.80 -10.19
N ALA A 121 -5.33 11.89 -9.94
CA ALA A 121 -4.38 12.44 -10.89
C ALA A 121 -3.24 11.46 -11.19
N ASN A 122 -2.66 10.85 -10.16
CA ASN A 122 -1.59 9.86 -10.31
C ASN A 122 -2.07 8.60 -11.06
N LEU A 123 -3.27 8.10 -10.76
CA LEU A 123 -3.88 6.98 -11.47
C LEU A 123 -4.16 7.32 -12.94
N ARG A 124 -4.62 8.54 -13.23
CA ARG A 124 -4.82 9.01 -14.60
C ARG A 124 -3.50 9.07 -15.37
N ASP A 125 -2.43 9.57 -14.75
CA ASP A 125 -1.10 9.61 -15.35
C ASP A 125 -0.51 8.22 -15.54
N ALA A 126 -0.75 7.30 -14.60
CA ALA A 126 -0.36 5.90 -14.72
C ALA A 126 -1.10 5.19 -15.85
N LEU A 127 -2.41 5.44 -15.99
CA LEU A 127 -3.22 4.90 -17.07
C LEU A 127 -2.76 5.45 -18.42
N LYS A 128 -2.46 6.75 -18.51
CA LYS A 128 -1.91 7.36 -19.72
C LYS A 128 -0.56 6.74 -20.09
N ARG A 129 0.35 6.59 -19.13
CA ARG A 129 1.65 5.90 -19.33
C ARG A 129 1.47 4.46 -19.81
N ALA A 130 0.49 3.72 -19.28
CA ALA A 130 0.20 2.37 -19.72
C ALA A 130 -0.38 2.32 -21.15
N GLN A 131 -1.23 3.28 -21.52
CA GLN A 131 -1.74 3.43 -22.89
C GLN A 131 -0.62 3.76 -23.87
N ASP A 132 0.25 4.71 -23.54
CA ASP A 132 1.39 5.09 -24.37
C ASP A 132 2.34 3.90 -24.58
N ALA A 133 2.63 3.13 -23.52
CA ALA A 133 3.44 1.92 -23.60
C ALA A 133 2.81 0.85 -24.51
N ARG A 134 1.47 0.69 -24.50
CA ARG A 134 0.77 -0.22 -25.41
C ARG A 134 0.93 0.21 -26.87
N VAL A 135 0.73 1.48 -27.17
CA VAL A 135 0.90 2.02 -28.54
C VAL A 135 2.33 1.76 -29.04
N VAL A 136 3.35 1.95 -28.19
CA VAL A 136 4.74 1.68 -28.60
C VAL A 136 5.00 0.18 -28.77
N SER A 137 4.39 -0.69 -27.95
CA SER A 137 4.50 -2.14 -28.11
C SER A 137 3.84 -2.64 -29.40
N GLU A 138 2.70 -2.07 -29.79
CA GLU A 138 2.04 -2.38 -31.07
C GLU A 138 2.89 -1.88 -32.26
N ALA A 139 3.48 -0.68 -32.11
CA ALA A 139 4.41 -0.14 -33.11
C ALA A 139 5.69 -0.97 -33.23
N SER A 140 6.21 -1.54 -32.14
CA SER A 140 7.39 -2.41 -32.17
C SER A 140 7.07 -3.78 -32.78
N GLU A 141 5.89 -4.34 -32.48
CA GLU A 141 5.44 -5.60 -33.06
C GLU A 141 5.32 -5.51 -34.59
N THR A 142 4.75 -4.43 -35.11
CA THR A 142 4.67 -4.22 -36.57
C THR A 142 6.05 -4.11 -37.21
N ARG A 143 7.04 -3.48 -36.55
CA ARG A 143 8.43 -3.43 -37.02
C ARG A 143 9.08 -4.82 -37.00
N ILE A 144 8.87 -5.60 -35.95
CA ILE A 144 9.40 -6.97 -35.82
C ILE A 144 8.79 -7.87 -36.88
N ARG A 145 7.46 -7.83 -37.09
CA ARG A 145 6.79 -8.57 -38.17
C ARG A 145 7.37 -8.24 -39.53
N ARG A 146 7.63 -6.97 -39.85
CA ARG A 146 8.28 -6.58 -41.11
C ARG A 146 9.71 -7.15 -41.24
N ARG A 147 10.48 -7.19 -40.15
CA ARG A 147 11.82 -7.79 -40.15
C ARG A 147 11.76 -9.31 -40.36
N LEU A 148 10.83 -9.99 -39.71
CA LEU A 148 10.60 -11.44 -39.90
C LEU A 148 10.29 -11.77 -41.37
N HIS A 149 9.35 -11.06 -42.00
CA HIS A 149 9.02 -11.28 -43.41
C HIS A 149 10.23 -11.03 -44.35
N ARG A 150 11.13 -10.10 -44.00
CA ARG A 150 12.37 -9.88 -44.78
C ARG A 150 13.36 -11.04 -44.60
N LEU A 151 13.53 -11.54 -43.39
CA LEU A 151 14.40 -12.68 -43.09
C LEU A 151 13.88 -13.96 -43.76
N GLU A 152 12.57 -14.20 -43.74
CA GLU A 152 11.94 -15.34 -44.43
C GLU A 152 12.22 -15.30 -45.94
N ARG A 153 12.12 -14.13 -46.58
CA ARG A 153 12.48 -13.98 -47.99
C ARG A 153 13.96 -14.27 -48.25
N GLN A 154 14.85 -13.77 -47.39
CA GLN A 154 16.29 -14.05 -47.52
C GLN A 154 16.62 -15.53 -47.34
N LEU A 155 15.98 -16.21 -46.39
CA LEU A 155 16.14 -17.65 -46.20
C LEU A 155 15.61 -18.45 -47.41
N TYR A 156 14.49 -18.03 -47.97
CA TYR A 156 13.94 -18.66 -49.18
C TYR A 156 14.88 -18.48 -50.37
N GLU A 157 15.36 -17.25 -50.62
CA GLU A 157 16.32 -16.97 -51.69
C GLU A 157 17.64 -17.74 -51.51
N ALA A 158 18.18 -17.80 -50.29
CA ALA A 158 19.39 -18.58 -50.00
C ALA A 158 19.17 -20.08 -50.26
N ARG A 159 18.01 -20.62 -49.86
CA ARG A 159 17.66 -22.02 -50.09
C ARG A 159 17.52 -22.34 -51.58
N VAL A 160 16.91 -21.45 -52.37
CA VAL A 160 16.83 -21.58 -53.82
C VAL A 160 18.23 -21.55 -54.44
N ARG A 161 19.10 -20.61 -54.05
CA ARG A 161 20.48 -20.56 -54.56
C ARG A 161 21.28 -21.83 -54.21
N ILE A 162 21.15 -22.38 -52.99
CA ILE A 162 21.81 -23.65 -52.63
C ILE A 162 21.27 -24.80 -53.51
N GLY A 163 19.97 -24.83 -53.76
CA GLY A 163 19.36 -25.77 -54.71
C GLY A 163 19.91 -25.62 -56.13
N GLU A 164 20.09 -24.40 -56.61
CA GLU A 164 20.68 -24.10 -57.92
C GLU A 164 22.17 -24.47 -58.00
N PHE A 165 22.97 -24.18 -56.97
CA PHE A 165 24.38 -24.57 -56.90
C PHE A 165 24.54 -26.10 -56.83
N SER A 166 23.70 -26.79 -56.05
CA SER A 166 23.72 -28.26 -55.99
C SER A 166 23.24 -28.91 -57.29
N ALA A 167 22.29 -28.31 -58.01
CA ALA A 167 21.88 -28.76 -59.35
C ALA A 167 22.94 -28.48 -60.43
N GLY A 168 23.68 -27.38 -60.32
CA GLY A 168 24.79 -27.04 -61.22
C GLY A 168 26.05 -27.89 -60.99
N LEU A 169 26.23 -28.42 -59.79
CA LEU A 169 27.27 -29.40 -59.43
C LEU A 169 26.86 -30.85 -59.74
N GLY A 170 26.13 -31.06 -60.84
CA GLY A 170 25.66 -32.38 -61.25
C GLY A 170 26.75 -33.44 -61.16
N THR A 171 26.56 -34.37 -60.21
CA THR A 171 27.16 -35.71 -60.13
C THR A 171 28.66 -35.79 -60.41
N ASP A 172 29.49 -35.66 -59.38
CA ASP A 172 30.44 -36.74 -59.07
C ASP A 172 31.10 -36.60 -57.69
N SER A 173 31.27 -37.77 -57.07
CA SER A 173 32.23 -38.11 -56.01
C SER A 173 31.89 -37.80 -54.53
N PRO A 174 32.55 -38.53 -53.60
CA PRO A 174 31.95 -39.67 -52.90
C PRO A 174 31.84 -39.39 -51.39
N GLY A 175 31.32 -40.38 -50.66
CA GLY A 175 31.15 -40.34 -49.21
C GLY A 175 32.33 -39.69 -48.49
N VAL A 176 32.06 -38.55 -47.87
CA VAL A 176 32.83 -38.09 -46.74
C VAL A 176 32.10 -38.65 -45.53
N ASP A 177 32.74 -39.65 -44.92
CA ASP A 177 32.52 -40.05 -43.55
C ASP A 177 32.67 -38.80 -42.65
N GLU A 178 31.60 -38.02 -42.50
CA GLU A 178 31.44 -37.20 -41.30
C GLU A 178 31.05 -38.18 -40.20
N GLU A 179 32.08 -38.73 -39.56
CA GLU A 179 32.02 -39.19 -38.18
C GLU A 179 31.24 -38.12 -37.40
N PRO A 180 30.01 -38.41 -36.95
CA PRO A 180 29.26 -37.42 -36.19
C PRO A 180 30.08 -37.20 -34.94
N ALA A 181 30.68 -36.02 -34.80
CA ALA A 181 31.24 -35.57 -33.54
C ALA A 181 30.15 -35.80 -32.50
N VAL A 182 30.35 -36.83 -31.69
CA VAL A 182 29.43 -37.25 -30.64
C VAL A 182 29.34 -36.06 -29.71
N LEU A 183 28.32 -35.23 -29.92
CA LEU A 183 27.85 -34.27 -28.92
C LEU A 183 27.71 -35.08 -27.65
N PRO A 184 28.37 -34.69 -26.54
CA PRO A 184 28.25 -35.43 -25.29
C PRO A 184 26.76 -35.52 -24.99
N THR A 185 26.27 -36.75 -24.92
CA THR A 185 24.89 -37.05 -24.57
C THR A 185 24.56 -36.24 -23.30
N SER A 186 23.48 -35.46 -23.35
CA SER A 186 23.05 -34.45 -22.38
C SER A 186 22.93 -34.92 -20.92
N ASP A 187 23.12 -36.21 -20.66
CA ASP A 187 23.03 -36.83 -19.33
C ASP A 187 24.28 -36.65 -18.44
N GLU A 188 25.42 -36.22 -19.00
CA GLU A 188 26.66 -36.02 -18.21
C GLU A 188 27.10 -34.56 -18.04
N LEU A 189 26.42 -33.59 -18.67
CA LEU A 189 26.78 -32.18 -18.51
C LEU A 189 26.36 -31.68 -17.12
N VAL A 190 27.35 -31.45 -16.26
CA VAL A 190 27.14 -30.88 -14.92
C VAL A 190 27.60 -29.42 -14.91
N VAL A 191 26.67 -28.50 -14.67
CA VAL A 191 26.93 -27.06 -14.69
C VAL A 191 27.48 -26.61 -13.33
N PRO A 192 28.73 -26.10 -13.25
CA PRO A 192 29.29 -25.62 -11.99
C PRO A 192 28.74 -24.22 -11.67
N LEU A 193 27.99 -24.11 -10.58
CA LEU A 193 27.45 -22.84 -10.09
C LEU A 193 27.98 -22.54 -8.69
N THR A 194 28.43 -21.31 -8.49
CA THR A 194 28.69 -20.77 -7.15
C THR A 194 27.48 -20.03 -6.63
N TRP A 195 27.04 -20.32 -5.41
CA TRP A 195 25.85 -19.70 -4.82
C TRP A 195 26.19 -18.76 -3.65
N ARG A 196 25.36 -17.72 -3.50
CA ARG A 196 25.37 -16.74 -2.40
C ARG A 196 23.94 -16.39 -2.00
N VAL A 197 23.72 -16.23 -0.69
CA VAL A 197 22.47 -15.72 -0.13
C VAL A 197 22.60 -14.21 0.07
N PHE A 198 21.54 -13.47 -0.25
CA PHE A 198 21.41 -12.07 0.12
C PHE A 198 19.98 -11.74 0.53
N GLU A 199 19.82 -10.73 1.37
CA GLU A 199 18.51 -10.26 1.84
C GLU A 199 18.19 -8.91 1.19
N GLU A 200 17.01 -8.82 0.59
CA GLU A 200 16.51 -7.58 -0.01
C GLU A 200 15.00 -7.45 0.25
N ASN A 201 14.56 -6.29 0.76
CA ASN A 201 13.15 -6.02 1.08
C ASN A 201 12.50 -7.07 2.02
N MET A 202 13.23 -7.54 3.05
CA MET A 202 12.79 -8.60 3.97
C MET A 202 12.52 -9.95 3.29
N LEU A 203 13.05 -10.16 2.07
CA LEU A 203 12.97 -11.41 1.33
C LEU A 203 14.36 -11.99 1.13
N THR A 204 14.45 -13.32 1.19
CA THR A 204 15.68 -14.08 0.97
C THR A 204 15.83 -14.42 -0.51
N TRP A 205 16.99 -14.07 -1.07
CA TRP A 205 17.31 -14.29 -2.48
C TRP A 205 18.58 -15.13 -2.62
N LEU A 206 18.58 -15.98 -3.64
CA LEU A 206 19.75 -16.75 -4.05
C LEU A 206 20.33 -16.19 -5.34
N ARG A 207 21.62 -15.90 -5.29
CA ARG A 207 22.43 -15.52 -6.45
C ARG A 207 23.32 -16.69 -6.83
N PHE A 208 23.24 -17.08 -8.11
CA PHE A 208 24.11 -18.08 -8.73
C PHE A 208 25.03 -17.39 -9.71
N GLU A 209 26.33 -17.68 -9.61
CA GLU A 209 27.35 -17.21 -10.53
C GLU A 209 27.90 -18.43 -11.25
N SER A 210 27.84 -18.41 -12.59
CA SER A 210 28.36 -19.50 -13.40
C SER A 210 29.85 -19.32 -13.70
N ALA A 211 30.55 -20.43 -13.86
CA ALA A 211 31.96 -20.44 -14.25
C ALA A 211 32.14 -21.27 -15.54
N GLY A 212 32.33 -20.58 -16.66
CA GLY A 212 32.65 -21.19 -17.96
C GLY A 212 31.44 -21.63 -18.78
N ILE A 213 30.45 -22.27 -18.16
CA ILE A 213 29.16 -22.59 -18.80
C ILE A 213 28.18 -21.45 -18.52
N VAL A 214 27.43 -21.03 -19.54
CA VAL A 214 26.55 -19.86 -19.50
C VAL A 214 25.09 -20.33 -19.52
N PRO A 215 24.48 -20.65 -18.36
CA PRO A 215 23.08 -21.03 -18.32
C PRO A 215 22.18 -19.82 -18.50
N SER A 216 21.08 -20.03 -19.22
CA SER A 216 20.05 -19.02 -19.45
C SER A 216 19.08 -18.88 -18.27
N GLN A 217 18.81 -19.98 -17.55
CA GLN A 217 17.94 -20.02 -16.37
C GLN A 217 18.40 -21.10 -15.38
N VAL A 218 17.99 -20.95 -14.12
CA VAL A 218 18.12 -21.98 -13.08
C VAL A 218 16.74 -22.26 -12.49
N ARG A 219 16.43 -23.53 -12.25
CA ARG A 219 15.22 -23.94 -11.52
C ARG A 219 15.58 -24.76 -10.29
N ILE A 220 14.71 -24.68 -9.30
CA ILE A 220 14.80 -25.47 -8.06
C ILE A 220 13.59 -26.40 -8.03
N MET A 221 13.84 -27.67 -7.77
CA MET A 221 12.82 -28.70 -7.69
C MET A 221 12.82 -29.34 -6.31
N ASN A 222 11.63 -29.75 -5.86
CA ASN A 222 11.46 -30.51 -4.62
C ASN A 222 11.84 -31.99 -4.80
N GLU A 223 11.89 -32.74 -3.71
CA GLU A 223 12.09 -34.21 -3.69
C GLU A 223 11.13 -34.96 -4.63
N HIS A 224 9.92 -34.41 -4.83
CA HIS A 224 8.88 -34.98 -5.69
C HIS A 224 9.00 -34.57 -7.16
N GLY A 225 10.07 -33.88 -7.56
CA GLY A 225 10.27 -33.43 -8.94
C GLY A 225 9.37 -32.27 -9.37
N THR A 226 8.73 -31.58 -8.43
CA THR A 226 7.91 -30.39 -8.70
C THR A 226 8.76 -29.14 -8.66
N VAL A 227 8.55 -28.23 -9.62
CA VAL A 227 9.29 -26.96 -9.70
C VAL A 227 8.78 -25.99 -8.65
N ILE A 228 9.67 -25.54 -7.77
CA ILE A 228 9.39 -24.59 -6.70
C ILE A 228 9.54 -23.16 -7.22
N THR A 229 10.63 -22.89 -7.94
CA THR A 229 10.96 -21.55 -8.44
C THR A 229 11.90 -21.66 -9.65
N ILE A 230 11.79 -20.68 -10.55
CA ILE A 230 12.63 -20.54 -11.75
C ILE A 230 13.18 -19.12 -11.75
N SER A 231 14.47 -18.97 -12.02
CA SER A 231 15.11 -17.65 -12.15
C SER A 231 14.58 -16.90 -13.37
N ALA A 232 14.71 -15.57 -13.32
CA ALA A 232 14.61 -14.77 -14.54
C ALA A 232 15.63 -15.26 -15.58
N ARG A 233 15.33 -15.04 -16.86
CA ARG A 233 16.31 -15.29 -17.93
C ARG A 233 17.49 -14.36 -17.74
N ALA A 234 18.70 -14.91 -17.82
CA ALA A 234 19.91 -14.10 -17.90
C ALA A 234 19.86 -13.26 -19.19
N LEU A 235 19.80 -11.95 -19.02
CA LEU A 235 19.81 -10.99 -20.12
C LEU A 235 21.21 -10.41 -20.37
N ASP A 236 22.10 -10.48 -19.36
CA ASP A 236 23.44 -9.92 -19.42
C ASP A 236 24.50 -11.02 -19.32
N THR A 237 25.16 -11.31 -20.43
CA THR A 237 26.51 -11.86 -20.42
C THR A 237 27.45 -10.72 -20.06
N LEU A 238 28.13 -10.77 -18.92
CA LEU A 238 29.13 -9.74 -18.59
C LEU A 238 30.18 -9.70 -19.73
N GLU A 239 30.47 -8.51 -20.24
CA GLU A 239 31.31 -8.25 -21.43
C GLU A 239 32.79 -8.67 -21.31
N ASP A 240 33.20 -9.43 -20.29
CA ASP A 240 34.62 -9.74 -20.06
C ASP A 240 34.90 -11.12 -19.43
N GLY A 241 34.14 -12.13 -19.84
CA GLY A 241 34.39 -13.53 -19.51
C GLY A 241 33.11 -14.29 -19.23
N ALA A 242 33.03 -15.55 -19.68
CA ALA A 242 31.87 -16.45 -19.65
C ALA A 242 31.31 -16.73 -18.23
N GLN A 243 30.76 -15.70 -17.58
CA GLN A 243 30.14 -15.73 -16.28
C GLN A 243 28.80 -15.02 -16.37
N VAL A 244 27.76 -15.72 -15.93
CA VAL A 244 26.41 -15.19 -15.85
C VAL A 244 25.95 -15.22 -14.41
N THR A 245 25.29 -14.14 -14.01
CA THR A 245 24.71 -14.00 -12.67
C THR A 245 23.20 -14.19 -12.75
N LEU A 246 22.69 -15.22 -12.09
CA LEU A 246 21.26 -15.56 -12.04
C LEU A 246 20.73 -15.34 -10.64
N VAL A 247 19.59 -14.67 -10.54
CA VAL A 247 18.95 -14.35 -9.25
C VAL A 247 17.56 -14.99 -9.20
N LEU A 248 17.25 -15.63 -8.09
CA LEU A 248 15.93 -16.20 -7.82
C LEU A 248 15.53 -15.98 -6.37
N ARG A 249 14.22 -15.89 -6.14
CA ARG A 249 13.65 -15.89 -4.80
C ARG A 249 13.65 -17.32 -4.27
N ALA A 250 14.21 -17.52 -3.08
CA ALA A 250 14.31 -18.83 -2.45
C ALA A 250 13.39 -18.91 -1.22
N PRO A 251 12.61 -19.98 -1.07
CA PRO A 251 11.96 -20.30 0.21
C PRO A 251 13.00 -20.53 1.30
N ASP A 252 12.66 -20.19 2.55
CA ASP A 252 13.59 -20.28 3.68
C ASP A 252 14.07 -21.73 3.92
N ASP A 253 13.23 -22.72 3.64
CA ASP A 253 13.59 -24.15 3.71
C ASP A 253 14.72 -24.54 2.74
N VAL A 254 14.76 -23.92 1.56
CA VAL A 254 15.80 -24.15 0.54
C VAL A 254 17.13 -23.52 0.99
N VAL A 255 17.07 -22.36 1.63
CA VAL A 255 18.26 -21.67 2.14
C VAL A 255 18.84 -22.44 3.33
N ALA A 256 17.99 -22.85 4.28
CA ALA A 256 18.39 -23.64 5.44
C ALA A 256 19.05 -24.98 5.06
N THR A 257 18.57 -25.64 4.00
CA THR A 257 19.16 -26.89 3.49
C THR A 257 20.49 -26.68 2.77
N LEU A 258 20.64 -25.59 2.01
CA LEU A 258 21.91 -25.20 1.38
C LEU A 258 22.98 -24.82 2.42
N GLU A 259 22.60 -24.11 3.49
CA GLU A 259 23.49 -23.71 4.58
C GLU A 259 23.89 -24.90 5.46
N SER A 260 22.94 -25.78 5.81
CA SER A 260 23.19 -26.96 6.64
C SER A 260 23.94 -28.09 5.90
N ARG A 261 24.24 -27.91 4.60
CA ARG A 261 24.85 -28.92 3.70
C ARG A 261 24.11 -30.26 3.67
N GLN A 262 22.80 -30.26 3.97
CA GLN A 262 21.95 -31.43 3.79
C GLN A 262 21.61 -31.57 2.30
N ALA A 263 22.57 -32.10 1.54
CA ALA A 263 22.41 -32.38 0.12
C ALA A 263 21.43 -33.54 -0.06
N GLY A 264 20.25 -33.29 -0.63
CA GLY A 264 19.31 -34.36 -1.00
C GLY A 264 17.85 -33.96 -1.10
N ARG A 265 17.43 -32.89 -0.40
CA ARG A 265 16.02 -32.47 -0.36
C ARG A 265 15.57 -31.65 -1.58
N PHE A 266 16.51 -30.98 -2.25
CA PHE A 266 16.22 -30.15 -3.41
C PHE A 266 17.20 -30.46 -4.54
N THR A 267 16.69 -30.52 -5.76
CA THR A 267 17.50 -30.66 -6.97
C THR A 267 17.56 -29.35 -7.72
N PHE A 268 18.75 -29.04 -8.25
CA PHE A 268 19.05 -27.80 -8.95
C PHE A 268 19.41 -28.14 -10.39
N GLU A 269 18.74 -27.48 -11.32
CA GLU A 269 18.97 -27.66 -12.75
C GLU A 269 19.14 -26.30 -13.43
N ALA A 270 19.99 -26.27 -14.45
CA ALA A 270 20.29 -25.09 -15.22
C ALA A 270 19.97 -25.33 -16.70
N LEU A 271 19.38 -24.34 -17.35
CA LEU A 271 18.99 -24.41 -18.75
C LEU A 271 20.16 -23.96 -19.64
N VAL A 272 20.75 -24.90 -20.37
CA VAL A 272 21.86 -24.69 -21.31
C VAL A 272 21.41 -25.21 -22.67
N ASP A 273 21.45 -24.37 -23.71
CA ASP A 273 21.09 -24.72 -25.09
C ASP A 273 19.77 -25.51 -25.19
N ASP A 274 18.72 -25.01 -24.52
CA ASP A 274 17.37 -25.60 -24.41
C ASP A 274 17.25 -26.95 -23.67
N THR A 275 18.32 -27.41 -23.02
CA THR A 275 18.32 -28.63 -22.19
C THR A 275 18.54 -28.31 -20.70
N TRP A 276 17.81 -29.02 -19.83
CA TRP A 276 17.97 -28.88 -18.37
C TRP A 276 19.07 -29.83 -17.88
N CYS A 277 20.19 -29.25 -17.46
CA CYS A 277 21.36 -29.96 -16.99
C CYS A 277 21.48 -29.91 -15.47
N LYS A 278 22.03 -30.97 -14.86
CA LYS A 278 22.26 -31.02 -13.41
C LYS A 278 23.30 -29.97 -13.00
N VAL A 279 23.12 -29.39 -11.82
CA VAL A 279 24.02 -28.36 -11.29
C VAL A 279 24.91 -28.92 -10.20
N GLN A 280 26.21 -28.62 -10.26
CA GLN A 280 27.11 -28.77 -9.13
C GLN A 280 27.22 -27.44 -8.38
N LEU A 281 26.70 -27.43 -7.14
CA LEU A 281 26.68 -26.24 -6.31
C LEU A 281 27.93 -26.13 -5.43
N LYS A 282 28.56 -24.96 -5.45
CA LYS A 282 29.66 -24.60 -4.55
C LYS A 282 29.31 -23.33 -3.78
N ALA A 283 29.37 -23.38 -2.46
CA ALA A 283 29.19 -22.16 -1.66
C ALA A 283 30.33 -21.18 -1.97
N ALA A 284 29.99 -19.93 -2.30
CA ALA A 284 31.02 -18.92 -2.45
C ALA A 284 31.69 -18.66 -1.09
N ARG A 285 33.02 -18.58 -1.06
CA ARG A 285 33.75 -18.27 0.19
C ARG A 285 33.29 -16.90 0.69
N SER A 286 32.83 -16.84 1.93
CA SER A 286 32.51 -15.59 2.65
C SER A 286 33.80 -14.79 2.89
N GLY A 287 34.30 -14.16 1.82
CA GLY A 287 35.47 -13.30 1.84
C GLY A 287 35.03 -11.93 1.33
N THR A 288 35.28 -10.91 2.16
CA THR A 288 34.99 -9.48 1.92
C THR A 288 33.51 -9.13 1.86
N LYS A 289 33.01 -8.66 3.01
CA LYS A 289 31.88 -7.75 3.14
C LYS A 289 32.13 -6.57 2.21
N ASP A 290 31.59 -6.65 1.00
CA ASP A 290 31.82 -5.64 -0.01
C ASP A 290 31.16 -4.35 0.50
N LYS A 291 31.98 -3.41 0.98
CA LYS A 291 31.54 -2.10 1.54
C LYS A 291 30.92 -1.20 0.47
N ARG A 292 30.62 -1.74 -0.70
CA ARG A 292 29.80 -1.11 -1.72
C ARG A 292 28.45 -1.80 -1.67
N GLY A 293 27.57 -1.28 -0.83
CA GLY A 293 26.13 -1.46 -0.97
C GLY A 293 25.67 -0.85 -2.29
N ARG A 294 26.09 -1.44 -3.41
CA ARG A 294 25.39 -1.32 -4.68
C ARG A 294 24.19 -2.23 -4.53
N VAL A 295 23.15 -1.62 -3.96
CA VAL A 295 21.76 -2.00 -4.18
C VAL A 295 21.67 -2.36 -5.66
N TRP A 296 21.49 -3.66 -5.94
CA TRP A 296 21.10 -4.06 -7.27
C TRP A 296 19.66 -3.58 -7.42
N LYS A 297 19.50 -2.37 -7.96
CA LYS A 297 18.24 -2.06 -8.61
C LYS A 297 18.19 -2.98 -9.82
N PRO A 298 17.10 -3.73 -10.08
CA PRO A 298 16.82 -4.07 -11.47
C PRO A 298 16.91 -2.74 -12.23
N GLU A 299 17.76 -2.68 -13.26
CA GLU A 299 17.78 -1.54 -14.17
C GLU A 299 16.33 -1.38 -14.62
N ASP A 300 15.64 -0.37 -14.08
CA ASP A 300 14.37 0.07 -14.61
C ASP A 300 14.69 0.34 -16.06
N ASP A 301 14.12 -0.46 -16.96
CA ASP A 301 14.27 -0.35 -18.40
C ASP A 301 13.54 0.94 -18.85
N ARG A 302 14.05 2.08 -18.38
CA ARG A 302 13.81 3.43 -18.85
C ARG A 302 14.91 3.74 -19.85
N ARG A 303 15.00 2.93 -20.90
CA ARG A 303 15.44 3.50 -22.17
C ARG A 303 14.37 4.50 -22.60
N PRO A 304 14.76 5.75 -22.92
CA PRO A 304 13.85 6.69 -23.52
C PRO A 304 13.38 6.10 -24.85
N GLN A 305 12.09 5.76 -24.93
CA GLN A 305 11.40 5.59 -26.20
C GLN A 305 11.24 6.98 -26.82
N SER A 306 12.34 7.55 -27.29
CA SER A 306 12.35 8.72 -28.16
C SER A 306 13.34 8.45 -29.29
N LEU A 307 12.82 8.60 -30.51
CA LEU A 307 13.47 8.47 -31.82
C LEU A 307 13.51 7.05 -32.38
N ILE A 308 12.41 6.65 -33.02
CA ILE A 308 12.35 6.50 -34.49
C ILE A 308 10.92 6.86 -34.91
N ALA A 309 10.83 7.98 -35.63
CA ALA A 309 9.76 8.53 -36.47
C ALA A 309 8.33 8.61 -35.89
#